data_AF-A0A7W5C9M5-F1
#
_entry.id   AF-A0A7W5C9M5-F1
#
_cell.length_a   1.000
_cell.length_b   1.000
_cell.length_c   1.000
_cell.angle_alpha   90.00
_cell.angle_beta   90.00
_cell.angle_gamma   90.00
#
_symmetry.space_group_name_H-M   'P 1'
#
loop_
_entity.id
_entity.type
_entity.pdbx_description
1 polymer ?
#
loop_
_entity_poly.entity_id
_entity_poly.type
_entity_poly.pdbx_seq_one_letter_code
_entity_poly.pdbx_strand_id
1 'polypeptide(L)'
;MKRVLSLIMLAIMLTGCNSSLSVQQATPIDLVLQQRYADLGHVAGFKNGKPSIYTTLWTLKTLNELEIKISHKSEIIDWMNSVELVQSVHSTNTANSEWLEGLPPEYALIFQLEIFNELGTNVPTKYLENIDNHFRERQQSDGSFVIEEEINDPHISTLWAIRIYDLLKLEIPYKNKVVQYINNRYFNLESDISIINHVYYLTMLKQTIPDDLLLRFKEVVKGLSTDIYNSKDSFRTTHMWYQIKIIATTIPVDIKIEIGKDKLLYSFNQYFNGEGSSPEVLYKYCVIYDDKINKDEKEELKDIFENTYFNNGWNTHGGLLEDGYEEGRAIAIATSQAKEWGENRDKQIRKKTV
;
A
#
# COMPACT_ATOMS: atom_id res chain seq x y z
N MET A 1 -12.46 -7.67 -61.99
CA MET A 1 -12.46 -6.67 -60.90
C MET A 1 -12.96 -7.22 -59.55
N LYS A 2 -14.11 -7.90 -59.46
CA LYS A 2 -14.64 -8.39 -58.17
C LYS A 2 -13.79 -9.48 -57.46
N ARG A 3 -13.06 -10.32 -58.19
CA ARG A 3 -12.18 -11.35 -57.57
C ARG A 3 -10.85 -10.81 -57.04
N VAL A 4 -10.37 -9.67 -57.55
CA VAL A 4 -9.12 -9.03 -57.08
C VAL A 4 -9.38 -8.23 -55.80
N LEU A 5 -10.55 -7.60 -55.67
CA LEU A 5 -10.95 -6.94 -54.42
C LEU A 5 -11.13 -7.93 -53.26
N SER A 6 -11.66 -9.14 -53.51
CA SER A 6 -11.79 -10.17 -52.47
C SER A 6 -10.43 -10.71 -52.00
N LEU A 7 -9.42 -10.79 -52.87
CA LEU A 7 -8.08 -11.23 -52.49
C LEU A 7 -7.32 -10.16 -51.70
N ILE A 8 -7.53 -8.87 -51.99
CA ILE A 8 -6.93 -7.76 -51.22
C ILE A 8 -7.59 -7.63 -49.85
N MET A 9 -8.92 -7.78 -49.74
CA MET A 9 -9.61 -7.83 -48.44
C MET A 9 -9.20 -9.05 -47.60
N LEU A 10 -9.00 -10.22 -48.23
CA LEU A 10 -8.51 -11.40 -47.52
C LEU A 10 -7.04 -11.25 -47.08
N ALA A 11 -6.20 -10.58 -47.88
CA ALA A 11 -4.82 -10.26 -47.51
C ALA A 11 -4.74 -9.25 -46.35
N ILE A 12 -5.62 -8.24 -46.30
CA ILE A 12 -5.69 -7.28 -45.19
C ILE A 12 -6.24 -7.95 -43.91
N MET A 13 -7.17 -8.90 -44.03
CA MET A 13 -7.64 -9.69 -42.88
C MET A 13 -6.61 -10.71 -42.38
N LEU A 14 -5.73 -11.20 -43.25
CA LEU A 14 -4.66 -12.15 -42.89
C LEU A 14 -3.37 -11.48 -42.42
N THR A 15 -3.15 -10.19 -42.72
CA THR A 15 -2.05 -9.39 -42.14
C THR A 15 -2.46 -8.59 -40.90
N GLY A 16 -3.77 -8.54 -40.58
CA GLY A 16 -4.33 -7.82 -39.43
C GLY A 16 -4.36 -8.58 -38.10
N CYS A 17 -3.95 -9.86 -38.06
CA CYS A 17 -3.89 -10.66 -36.83
C CYS A 17 -2.52 -11.32 -36.69
N ASN A 18 -1.47 -10.52 -36.59
CA ASN A 18 -0.18 -10.92 -36.03
C ASN A 18 0.47 -9.73 -35.32
N SER A 19 -0.30 -9.01 -34.50
CA SER A 19 0.24 -8.65 -33.20
C SER A 19 0.04 -9.87 -32.32
N SER A 20 0.91 -10.86 -32.45
CA SER A 20 1.33 -11.54 -31.24
C SER A 20 1.72 -10.38 -30.32
N LEU A 21 0.93 -10.16 -29.27
CA LEU A 21 1.48 -9.60 -28.06
C LEU A 21 2.69 -10.48 -27.82
N SER A 22 3.87 -10.01 -28.21
CA SER A 22 5.04 -10.37 -27.45
C SER A 22 4.64 -9.90 -26.07
N VAL A 23 4.23 -10.87 -25.25
CA VAL A 23 4.38 -10.77 -23.81
C VAL A 23 5.88 -10.50 -23.70
N GLN A 24 6.26 -9.21 -23.76
CA GLN A 24 7.56 -8.79 -23.29
C GLN A 24 7.56 -9.36 -21.89
N GLN A 25 8.36 -10.42 -21.70
CA GLN A 25 8.65 -10.94 -20.39
C GLN A 25 8.89 -9.71 -19.53
N ALA A 26 8.06 -9.56 -18.50
CA ALA A 26 8.17 -8.46 -17.58
C ALA A 26 9.66 -8.35 -17.22
N THR A 27 10.25 -7.19 -17.48
CA THR A 27 11.58 -6.90 -16.96
C THR A 27 11.52 -7.24 -15.48
N PRO A 28 12.41 -8.11 -14.97
CA PRO A 28 12.34 -8.53 -13.59
C PRO A 28 12.24 -7.28 -12.73
N ILE A 29 11.26 -7.26 -11.84
CA ILE A 29 11.24 -6.34 -10.70
C ILE A 29 12.66 -6.39 -10.12
N ASP A 30 13.24 -5.23 -9.76
CA ASP A 30 14.54 -5.19 -9.09
C ASP A 30 14.58 -6.32 -8.07
N LEU A 31 15.48 -7.30 -8.30
CA LEU A 31 15.54 -8.53 -7.53
C LEU A 31 15.62 -8.24 -6.03
N VAL A 32 16.16 -7.09 -5.62
CA VAL A 32 16.21 -6.66 -4.22
C VAL A 32 14.85 -6.24 -3.68
N LEU A 33 14.04 -5.53 -4.49
CA LEU A 33 12.67 -5.15 -4.13
C LEU A 33 11.70 -6.33 -4.27
N GLN A 34 11.87 -7.18 -5.29
CA GLN A 34 11.09 -8.40 -5.44
C GLN A 34 11.37 -9.37 -4.32
N GLN A 35 12.64 -9.52 -3.92
CA GLN A 35 13.04 -10.32 -2.77
C GLN A 35 12.51 -9.67 -1.48
N ARG A 36 12.68 -8.36 -1.25
CA ARG A 36 12.10 -7.70 -0.06
C ARG A 36 10.58 -7.82 0.02
N TYR A 37 9.84 -7.70 -1.09
CA TYR A 37 8.38 -7.86 -1.09
C TYR A 37 7.94 -9.33 -1.13
N ALA A 38 8.73 -10.25 -1.64
CA ALA A 38 8.50 -11.68 -1.49
C ALA A 38 8.74 -12.07 -0.02
N ASP A 39 9.83 -11.62 0.57
CA ASP A 39 10.25 -11.76 1.98
C ASP A 39 9.23 -11.12 2.95
N LEU A 40 8.60 -10.01 2.56
CA LEU A 40 7.50 -9.38 3.28
C LEU A 40 6.12 -9.88 2.84
N GLY A 41 6.05 -10.64 1.75
CA GLY A 41 4.82 -11.06 1.07
C GLY A 41 4.24 -12.37 1.62
N HIS A 42 5.07 -13.19 2.27
CA HIS A 42 4.57 -14.28 3.13
C HIS A 42 3.92 -13.76 4.43
N VAL A 43 3.95 -12.44 4.66
CA VAL A 43 3.22 -11.79 5.74
C VAL A 43 1.79 -11.47 5.26
N ALA A 44 1.06 -12.53 4.95
CA ALA A 44 -0.39 -12.53 4.86
C ALA A 44 -0.94 -13.09 6.17
N GLY A 45 -1.30 -12.20 7.09
CA GLY A 45 -2.14 -12.51 8.25
C GLY A 45 -1.41 -13.15 9.42
N PHE A 46 -0.68 -14.26 9.23
CA PHE A 46 -0.15 -15.02 10.35
C PHE A 46 1.15 -15.76 10.01
N LYS A 47 2.27 -15.43 10.67
CA LYS A 47 3.44 -16.32 10.71
C LYS A 47 3.24 -17.27 11.90
N ASN A 48 3.09 -18.56 11.67
CA ASN A 48 2.86 -19.56 12.74
C ASN A 48 1.57 -19.31 13.59
N GLY A 49 0.51 -18.78 12.98
CA GLY A 49 -0.77 -18.54 13.69
C GLY A 49 -0.81 -17.32 14.59
N LYS A 50 0.09 -16.36 14.36
CA LYS A 50 0.29 -15.14 15.14
C LYS A 50 0.00 -13.86 14.33
N PRO A 51 -0.80 -12.88 14.83
CA PRO A 51 -1.21 -11.72 14.04
C PRO A 51 -0.04 -10.91 13.47
N SER A 52 -0.15 -10.47 12.22
CA SER A 52 0.82 -9.57 11.58
C SER A 52 0.45 -8.10 11.72
N ILE A 53 1.40 -7.26 12.17
CA ILE A 53 1.26 -5.80 12.20
C ILE A 53 1.12 -5.22 10.78
N TYR A 54 1.87 -5.70 9.80
CA TYR A 54 1.80 -5.21 8.41
C TYR A 54 0.42 -5.47 7.80
N THR A 55 -0.06 -6.72 7.85
CA THR A 55 -1.38 -7.08 7.29
C THR A 55 -2.47 -6.33 8.03
N THR A 56 -2.40 -6.28 9.37
CA THR A 56 -3.34 -5.54 10.20
C THR A 56 -3.48 -4.10 9.74
N LEU A 57 -2.36 -3.38 9.64
CA LEU A 57 -2.35 -1.98 9.26
C LEU A 57 -3.06 -1.76 7.93
N TRP A 58 -2.64 -2.46 6.88
CA TRP A 58 -3.16 -2.20 5.55
C TRP A 58 -4.62 -2.65 5.39
N THR A 59 -5.04 -3.69 6.09
CA THR A 59 -6.46 -4.07 6.18
C THR A 59 -7.27 -2.96 6.86
N LEU A 60 -6.84 -2.46 8.02
CA LEU A 60 -7.55 -1.37 8.71
C LEU A 60 -7.65 -0.11 7.86
N LYS A 61 -6.55 0.30 7.24
CA LYS A 61 -6.52 1.44 6.32
C LYS A 61 -7.48 1.26 5.14
N THR A 62 -7.51 0.07 4.55
CA THR A 62 -8.41 -0.24 3.43
C THR A 62 -9.86 -0.18 3.88
N LEU A 63 -10.21 -0.79 5.02
CA LEU A 63 -11.57 -0.75 5.56
C LEU A 63 -12.01 0.69 5.85
N ASN A 64 -11.16 1.50 6.48
CA ASN A 64 -11.45 2.90 6.76
C ASN A 64 -11.64 3.73 5.48
N GLU A 65 -10.75 3.58 4.50
CA GLU A 65 -10.85 4.28 3.21
C GLU A 65 -12.15 3.91 2.47
N LEU A 66 -12.58 2.66 2.56
CA LEU A 66 -13.84 2.17 1.99
C LEU A 66 -15.08 2.49 2.84
N GLU A 67 -14.91 3.12 4.00
CA GLU A 67 -15.96 3.38 5.00
C GLU A 67 -16.66 2.08 5.47
N ILE A 68 -15.94 0.97 5.53
CA ILE A 68 -16.42 -0.32 6.03
C ILE A 68 -16.18 -0.39 7.54
N LYS A 69 -17.22 -0.75 8.30
CA LYS A 69 -17.13 -0.87 9.77
C LYS A 69 -16.14 -1.97 10.16
N ILE A 70 -15.22 -1.65 11.07
CA ILE A 70 -14.29 -2.61 11.68
C ILE A 70 -15.00 -3.35 12.83
N SER A 71 -15.37 -4.61 12.60
CA SER A 71 -16.16 -5.41 13.55
C SER A 71 -15.42 -5.77 14.86
N HIS A 72 -14.11 -6.03 14.80
CA HIS A 72 -13.29 -6.49 15.95
C HIS A 72 -12.45 -5.40 16.59
N LYS A 73 -12.86 -4.14 16.47
CA LYS A 73 -12.04 -2.98 16.85
C LYS A 73 -11.47 -3.06 18.28
N SER A 74 -12.26 -3.55 19.25
CA SER A 74 -11.85 -3.72 20.65
C SER A 74 -10.73 -4.73 20.81
N GLU A 75 -10.84 -5.88 20.18
CA GLU A 75 -9.88 -6.98 20.27
C GLU A 75 -8.54 -6.57 19.65
N ILE A 76 -8.57 -5.79 18.58
CA ILE A 76 -7.37 -5.22 17.96
C ILE A 76 -6.69 -4.23 18.92
N ILE A 77 -7.48 -3.37 19.59
CA ILE A 77 -6.96 -2.43 20.59
C ILE A 77 -6.32 -3.18 21.76
N ASP A 78 -6.98 -4.22 22.28
CA ASP A 78 -6.46 -5.03 23.38
C ASP A 78 -5.16 -5.74 22.98
N TRP A 79 -5.10 -6.31 21.77
CA TRP A 79 -3.88 -6.87 21.23
C TRP A 79 -2.77 -5.81 21.10
N MET A 80 -3.05 -4.66 20.49
CA MET A 80 -2.09 -3.56 20.36
C MET A 80 -1.58 -3.03 21.70
N ASN A 81 -2.41 -3.05 22.73
CA ASN A 81 -2.01 -2.67 24.10
C ASN A 81 -1.22 -3.78 24.81
N SER A 82 -1.42 -5.04 24.44
CA SER A 82 -0.64 -6.18 24.94
C SER A 82 0.75 -6.28 24.32
N VAL A 83 0.89 -5.78 23.08
CA VAL A 83 2.18 -5.67 22.40
C VAL A 83 2.88 -4.43 22.91
N GLU A 84 4.04 -4.59 23.53
CA GLU A 84 4.87 -3.42 23.81
C GLU A 84 5.27 -2.77 22.48
N LEU A 85 4.95 -1.49 22.32
CA LEU A 85 5.49 -0.67 21.23
C LEU A 85 7.00 -0.89 21.18
N VAL A 86 7.53 -1.23 19.99
CA VAL A 86 8.90 -1.75 19.77
C VAL A 86 9.86 -1.20 20.83
N GLN A 87 10.11 -2.01 21.86
CA GLN A 87 10.53 -1.61 23.22
C GLN A 87 11.49 -0.41 23.27
N SER A 88 10.91 0.78 23.50
CA SER A 88 11.58 2.07 23.80
C SER A 88 12.84 2.36 22.97
N VAL A 89 12.86 1.98 21.70
CA VAL A 89 14.04 2.11 20.83
C VAL A 89 15.38 1.74 21.49
N HIS A 90 15.26 0.67 22.28
CA HIS A 90 16.26 -0.13 22.99
C HIS A 90 16.71 0.34 24.39
N SER A 91 15.92 -0.04 25.41
CA SER A 91 16.49 -0.49 26.68
C SER A 91 16.29 -2.00 26.85
N THR A 92 17.40 -2.74 26.86
CA THR A 92 17.58 -4.12 27.36
C THR A 92 16.94 -5.30 26.61
N ASN A 93 17.77 -6.01 25.84
CA ASN A 93 17.89 -7.48 25.71
C ASN A 93 16.69 -8.43 25.51
N THR A 94 15.44 -7.98 25.40
CA THR A 94 14.30 -8.89 25.18
C THR A 94 13.19 -8.23 24.34
N ALA A 95 13.52 -7.71 23.16
CA ALA A 95 12.48 -7.48 22.17
C ALA A 95 12.00 -8.86 21.70
N ASN A 96 10.74 -9.21 22.01
CA ASN A 96 10.07 -10.38 21.45
C ASN A 96 10.01 -10.22 19.92
N SER A 97 11.05 -10.71 19.25
CA SER A 97 11.34 -10.55 17.83
C SER A 97 10.37 -11.30 16.91
N GLU A 98 9.53 -12.18 17.45
CA GLU A 98 8.76 -13.16 16.68
C GLU A 98 7.75 -12.56 15.68
N TRP A 99 7.33 -11.30 15.85
CA TRP A 99 6.32 -10.63 15.01
C TRP A 99 6.88 -9.48 14.16
N LEU A 100 8.16 -9.12 14.37
CA LEU A 100 8.86 -8.03 13.71
C LEU A 100 10.06 -8.50 12.87
N GLU A 101 10.26 -9.82 12.76
CA GLU A 101 11.43 -10.39 12.08
C GLU A 101 11.64 -9.76 10.70
N GLY A 102 12.79 -9.11 10.52
CA GLY A 102 13.23 -8.53 9.25
C GLY A 102 12.81 -7.07 9.00
N LEU A 103 12.04 -6.43 9.89
CA LEU A 103 11.70 -5.01 9.77
C LEU A 103 12.58 -4.13 10.69
N PRO A 104 13.07 -3.00 10.18
CA PRO A 104 13.73 -1.99 11.02
C PRO A 104 12.80 -1.51 12.15
N PRO A 105 13.30 -1.33 13.39
CA PRO A 105 12.47 -0.96 14.55
C PRO A 105 11.60 0.28 14.34
N GLU A 106 12.14 1.34 13.75
CA GLU A 106 11.41 2.58 13.48
C GLU A 106 10.32 2.39 12.43
N TYR A 107 10.54 1.51 11.47
CA TYR A 107 9.53 1.19 10.46
C TYR A 107 8.37 0.39 11.08
N ALA A 108 8.68 -0.54 11.97
CA ALA A 108 7.68 -1.24 12.78
C ALA A 108 6.92 -0.29 13.72
N LEU A 109 7.61 0.67 14.34
CA LEU A 109 7.00 1.73 15.15
C LEU A 109 6.02 2.57 14.32
N ILE A 110 6.38 2.97 13.10
CA ILE A 110 5.45 3.66 12.19
C ILE A 110 4.18 2.85 12.01
N PHE A 111 4.28 1.54 11.77
CA PHE A 111 3.08 0.71 11.59
C PHE A 111 2.21 0.65 12.84
N GLN A 112 2.81 0.48 14.02
CA GLN A 112 2.06 0.48 15.28
C GLN A 112 1.34 1.82 15.49
N LEU A 113 2.01 2.95 15.26
CA LEU A 113 1.43 4.28 15.37
C LEU A 113 0.30 4.51 14.36
N GLU A 114 0.46 4.04 13.12
CA GLU A 114 -0.61 4.10 12.14
C GLU A 114 -1.82 3.26 12.55
N ILE A 115 -1.61 2.06 13.11
CA ILE A 115 -2.73 1.24 13.63
C ILE A 115 -3.49 1.98 14.73
N PHE A 116 -2.80 2.61 15.70
CA PHE A 116 -3.48 3.43 16.72
C PHE A 116 -4.32 4.53 16.08
N ASN A 117 -3.79 5.21 15.06
CA ASN A 117 -4.50 6.27 14.32
C ASN A 117 -5.72 5.73 13.56
N GLU A 118 -5.60 4.61 12.85
CA GLU A 118 -6.72 3.98 12.13
C GLU A 118 -7.83 3.48 13.06
N LEU A 119 -7.45 3.04 14.27
CA LEU A 119 -8.40 2.66 15.30
C LEU A 119 -8.97 3.88 16.04
N GLY A 120 -8.50 5.10 15.78
CA GLY A 120 -8.94 6.30 16.48
C GLY A 120 -8.73 6.23 17.99
N THR A 121 -7.66 5.55 18.43
CA THR A 121 -7.25 5.48 19.84
C THR A 121 -5.94 6.20 20.05
N ASN A 122 -5.73 6.71 21.27
CA ASN A 122 -4.50 7.42 21.60
C ASN A 122 -3.35 6.43 21.79
N VAL A 123 -2.16 6.85 21.37
CA VAL A 123 -0.91 6.20 21.74
C VAL A 123 -0.71 6.39 23.26
N PRO A 124 -0.42 5.33 24.04
CA PRO A 124 -0.26 5.47 25.48
C PRO A 124 0.86 6.47 25.84
N THR A 125 0.56 7.41 26.74
CA THR A 125 1.46 8.54 27.08
C THR A 125 2.87 8.10 27.51
N LYS A 126 2.98 6.95 28.17
CA LYS A 126 4.27 6.36 28.59
C LYS A 126 5.26 6.12 27.43
N TYR A 127 4.78 6.02 26.19
CA TYR A 127 5.64 5.81 25.02
C TYR A 127 6.08 7.13 24.37
N LEU A 128 5.35 8.22 24.57
CA LEU A 128 5.61 9.49 23.89
C LEU A 128 6.98 10.07 24.29
N GLU A 129 7.27 10.10 25.59
CA GLU A 129 8.54 10.59 26.13
C GLU A 129 9.73 9.74 25.66
N ASN A 130 9.56 8.41 25.65
CA ASN A 130 10.61 7.49 25.20
C ASN A 130 10.92 7.65 23.70
N ILE A 131 9.88 7.79 22.87
CA ILE A 131 10.05 8.01 21.42
C ILE A 131 10.71 9.37 21.17
N ASP A 132 10.26 10.44 21.84
CA ASP A 132 10.83 11.78 21.70
C ASP A 132 12.33 11.79 22.11
N ASN A 133 12.65 11.20 23.26
CA ASN A 133 14.04 11.07 23.74
C ASN A 133 14.92 10.28 22.76
N HIS A 134 14.43 9.14 22.24
CA HIS A 134 15.17 8.33 21.26
C HIS A 134 15.64 9.15 20.06
N PHE A 135 14.73 9.89 19.44
CA PHE A 135 15.05 10.68 18.24
C PHE A 135 15.88 11.92 18.58
N ARG A 136 15.66 12.56 19.74
CA ARG A 136 16.47 13.72 20.14
C ARG A 136 17.95 13.36 20.34
N GLU A 137 18.23 12.23 20.96
CA GLU A 137 19.61 11.78 21.20
C GLU A 137 20.35 11.43 19.90
N ARG A 138 19.60 11.11 18.85
CA ARG A 138 20.09 10.66 17.55
C ARG A 138 20.05 11.71 16.46
N GLN A 139 19.60 12.93 16.78
CA GLN A 139 19.60 14.02 15.83
C GLN A 139 20.99 14.62 15.70
N GLN A 140 21.46 14.71 14.45
CA GLN A 140 22.74 15.32 14.10
C GLN A 140 22.67 16.85 14.09
N SER A 141 23.85 17.48 14.06
CA SER A 141 23.98 18.94 14.07
C SER A 141 23.40 19.62 12.83
N ASP A 142 23.33 18.92 11.70
CA ASP A 142 22.74 19.35 10.43
C ASP A 142 21.21 19.16 10.36
N GLY A 143 20.62 18.54 11.39
CA GLY A 143 19.18 18.27 11.49
C GLY A 143 18.75 16.88 11.03
N SER A 144 19.63 16.08 10.44
CA SER A 144 19.35 14.68 10.11
C SER A 144 19.28 13.79 11.34
N PHE A 145 18.78 12.57 11.18
CA PHE A 145 18.73 11.55 12.24
C PHE A 145 19.57 10.35 11.82
N VAL A 146 20.14 9.64 12.79
CA VAL A 146 20.85 8.37 12.56
C VAL A 146 20.28 7.30 13.46
N ILE A 147 20.14 6.09 12.95
CA ILE A 147 19.70 4.94 13.72
C ILE A 147 20.86 3.93 13.78
N GLU A 148 20.98 3.22 14.89
CA GLU A 148 22.08 2.27 15.10
C GLU A 148 21.91 0.96 14.28
N GLU A 149 23.06 0.34 14.05
CA GLU A 149 23.35 -1.06 13.66
C GLU A 149 22.93 -1.60 12.27
N GLU A 150 21.81 -1.21 11.65
CA GLU A 150 21.40 -1.85 10.38
C GLU A 150 21.18 -0.90 9.18
N ILE A 151 20.77 0.35 9.42
CA ILE A 151 20.49 1.32 8.35
C ILE A 151 21.29 2.59 8.60
N ASN A 152 22.48 2.64 7.99
CA ASN A 152 23.38 3.79 8.07
C ASN A 152 23.09 4.85 6.97
N ASP A 153 21.82 5.05 6.63
CA ASP A 153 21.40 6.16 5.76
C ASP A 153 20.65 7.21 6.60
N PRO A 154 21.30 8.35 6.92
CA PRO A 154 20.68 9.43 7.67
C PRO A 154 19.43 9.98 6.99
N HIS A 155 19.33 9.85 5.66
CA HIS A 155 18.15 10.30 4.92
C HIS A 155 16.93 9.47 5.30
N ILE A 156 17.01 8.14 5.17
CA ILE A 156 15.89 7.23 5.50
C ILE A 156 15.45 7.43 6.96
N SER A 157 16.42 7.49 7.86
CA SER A 157 16.18 7.73 9.30
C SER A 157 15.45 9.05 9.56
N THR A 158 15.83 10.11 8.83
CA THR A 158 15.17 11.41 8.91
C THR A 158 13.73 11.36 8.40
N LEU A 159 13.47 10.65 7.29
CA LEU A 159 12.12 10.49 6.75
C LEU A 159 11.20 9.74 7.74
N TRP A 160 11.72 8.72 8.41
CA TRP A 160 11.00 8.00 9.46
C TRP A 160 10.71 8.88 10.67
N ALA A 161 11.69 9.66 11.13
CA ALA A 161 11.47 10.62 12.20
C ALA A 161 10.34 11.59 11.84
N ILE A 162 10.36 12.19 10.64
CA ILE A 162 9.29 13.08 10.16
C ILE A 162 7.93 12.40 10.23
N ARG A 163 7.83 11.16 9.74
CA ARG A 163 6.57 10.40 9.75
C ARG A 163 6.09 10.10 11.18
N ILE A 164 6.99 9.70 12.07
CA ILE A 164 6.67 9.38 13.47
C ILE A 164 6.14 10.62 14.18
N TYR A 165 6.83 11.76 14.09
CA TYR A 165 6.37 13.01 14.73
C TYR A 165 5.03 13.50 14.15
N ASP A 166 4.79 13.34 12.84
CA ASP A 166 3.50 13.64 12.22
C ASP A 166 2.36 12.73 12.73
N LEU A 167 2.63 11.43 12.90
CA LEU A 167 1.66 10.48 13.47
C LEU A 167 1.35 10.78 14.93
N LEU A 168 2.38 11.12 15.72
CA LEU A 168 2.24 11.51 17.13
C LEU A 168 1.60 12.89 17.33
N LYS A 169 1.43 13.67 16.25
CA LYS A 169 0.95 15.07 16.30
C LYS A 169 1.85 15.97 17.17
N LEU A 170 3.15 15.67 17.19
CA LEU A 170 4.17 16.43 17.91
C LEU A 170 5.01 17.27 16.93
N GLU A 171 5.66 18.31 17.45
CA GLU A 171 6.64 19.07 16.66
C GLU A 171 8.00 18.36 16.67
N ILE A 172 8.55 18.12 15.48
CA ILE A 172 9.87 17.49 15.35
C ILE A 172 10.99 18.39 15.93
N PRO A 173 11.95 17.84 16.69
CA PRO A 173 13.03 18.61 17.28
C PRO A 173 13.88 19.33 16.23
N TYR A 174 14.30 20.56 16.56
CA TYR A 174 15.06 21.45 15.67
C TYR A 174 14.50 21.52 14.24
N LYS A 175 13.17 21.58 14.09
CA LYS A 175 12.43 21.57 12.82
C LYS A 175 13.08 22.37 11.69
N ASN A 176 13.54 23.60 11.96
CA ASN A 176 14.19 24.43 10.93
C ASN A 176 15.45 23.76 10.32
N LYS A 177 16.23 23.06 11.12
CA LYS A 177 17.38 22.28 10.64
C LYS A 177 16.94 21.06 9.83
N VAL A 178 15.90 20.35 10.29
CA VAL A 178 15.31 19.23 9.52
C VAL A 178 14.84 19.70 8.15
N VAL A 179 14.15 20.84 8.08
CA VAL A 179 13.70 21.44 6.81
C VAL A 179 14.89 21.80 5.92
N GLN A 180 15.94 22.40 6.48
CA GLN A 180 17.18 22.69 5.73
C GLN A 180 17.83 21.41 5.19
N TYR A 181 17.91 20.36 6.00
CA TYR A 181 18.44 19.06 5.59
C TYR A 181 17.63 18.47 4.41
N ILE A 182 16.30 18.41 4.54
CA ILE A 182 15.42 17.90 3.48
C ILE A 182 15.57 18.72 2.19
N ASN A 183 15.58 20.05 2.29
CA ASN A 183 15.79 20.92 1.13
C ASN A 183 17.14 20.62 0.46
N ASN A 184 18.24 20.56 1.21
CA ASN A 184 19.56 20.28 0.67
C ASN A 184 19.64 18.90 0.00
N ARG A 185 18.98 17.89 0.60
CA ARG A 185 19.02 16.51 0.11
C ARG A 185 18.29 16.34 -1.22
N TYR A 186 17.16 17.04 -1.39
CA TYR A 186 16.35 16.97 -2.61
C TYR A 186 16.70 18.05 -3.65
N PHE A 187 17.41 19.12 -3.28
CA PHE A 187 17.73 20.24 -4.17
C PHE A 187 18.39 19.80 -5.48
N ASN A 188 19.33 18.86 -5.42
CA ASN A 188 20.07 18.35 -6.58
C ASN A 188 19.42 17.12 -7.25
N LEU A 189 18.28 16.65 -6.75
CA LEU A 189 17.61 15.48 -7.30
C LEU A 189 16.53 15.92 -8.29
N GLU A 190 16.71 15.56 -9.56
CA GLU A 190 15.79 15.98 -10.63
C GLU A 190 14.73 14.93 -10.98
N SER A 191 14.75 13.76 -10.36
CA SER A 191 13.78 12.70 -10.67
C SER A 191 12.37 13.05 -10.19
N ASP A 192 11.35 12.64 -10.93
CA ASP A 192 9.93 12.82 -10.59
C ASP A 192 9.61 12.38 -9.14
N ILE A 193 10.11 11.21 -8.75
CA ILE A 193 9.90 10.65 -7.41
C ILE A 193 10.59 11.49 -6.33
N SER A 194 11.75 12.09 -6.64
CA SER A 194 12.44 12.99 -5.72
C SER A 194 11.66 14.28 -5.52
N ILE A 195 11.11 14.86 -6.58
CA ILE A 195 10.28 16.08 -6.52
C ILE A 195 9.01 15.83 -5.70
N ILE A 196 8.31 14.72 -5.96
CA ILE A 196 7.11 14.34 -5.20
C ILE A 196 7.43 14.11 -3.73
N ASN A 197 8.48 13.34 -3.43
CA ASN A 197 8.91 13.10 -2.05
C ASN A 197 9.26 14.42 -1.34
N HIS A 198 9.95 15.34 -2.01
CA HIS A 198 10.31 16.63 -1.42
C HIS A 198 9.07 17.41 -0.98
N VAL A 199 8.07 17.55 -1.87
CA VAL A 199 6.80 18.20 -1.53
C VAL A 199 6.03 17.44 -0.45
N TYR A 200 6.02 16.10 -0.52
CA TYR A 200 5.35 15.24 0.46
C TYR A 200 5.88 15.48 1.89
N TYR A 201 7.21 15.45 2.08
CA TYR A 201 7.81 15.64 3.40
C TYR A 201 7.73 17.09 3.89
N LEU A 202 7.81 18.09 3.01
CA LEU A 202 7.55 19.47 3.40
C LEU A 202 6.09 19.69 3.83
N THR A 203 5.14 18.99 3.20
CA THR A 203 3.73 18.99 3.58
C THR A 203 3.54 18.39 4.97
N MET A 204 4.16 17.24 5.27
CA MET A 204 4.16 16.63 6.62
C MET A 204 4.77 17.56 7.68
N LEU A 205 5.84 18.27 7.32
CA LEU A 205 6.45 19.28 8.17
C LEU A 205 5.64 20.57 8.27
N LYS A 206 4.47 20.66 7.62
CA LYS A 206 3.60 21.85 7.58
C LYS A 206 4.38 23.09 7.14
N GLN A 207 5.22 22.95 6.13
CA GLN A 207 6.01 24.03 5.55
C GLN A 207 5.35 24.58 4.29
N THR A 208 5.56 25.87 4.04
CA THR A 208 5.25 26.46 2.74
C THR A 208 6.17 25.86 1.69
N ILE A 209 5.59 25.39 0.59
CA ILE A 209 6.35 24.86 -0.54
C ILE A 209 6.90 26.03 -1.36
N PRO A 210 8.21 26.06 -1.66
CA PRO A 210 8.78 27.07 -2.56
C PRO A 210 8.09 27.07 -3.93
N ASP A 211 7.88 28.25 -4.51
CA ASP A 211 7.13 28.41 -5.77
C ASP A 211 7.76 27.64 -6.94
N ASP A 212 9.09 27.60 -7.01
CA ASP A 212 9.84 26.86 -8.03
C ASP A 212 9.66 25.34 -7.88
N LEU A 213 9.69 24.83 -6.65
CA LEU A 213 9.43 23.42 -6.37
C LEU A 213 7.98 23.06 -6.66
N LEU A 214 7.03 23.93 -6.32
CA LEU A 214 5.61 23.73 -6.59
C LEU A 214 5.33 23.70 -8.10
N LEU A 215 5.99 24.56 -8.88
CA LEU A 215 5.89 24.56 -10.34
C LEU A 215 6.38 23.22 -10.91
N ARG A 216 7.59 22.79 -10.52
CA ARG A 216 8.17 21.50 -10.95
C ARG A 216 7.28 20.32 -10.57
N PHE A 217 6.74 20.31 -9.35
CA PHE A 217 5.82 19.27 -8.90
C PHE A 217 4.55 19.21 -9.77
N LYS A 218 3.95 20.36 -10.10
CA LYS A 218 2.78 20.41 -11.00
C LYS A 218 3.12 19.93 -12.41
N GLU A 219 4.33 20.17 -12.90
CA GLU A 219 4.80 19.66 -14.19
C GLU A 219 4.96 18.13 -14.14
N VAL A 220 5.56 17.58 -13.07
CA VAL A 220 5.65 16.13 -12.85
C VAL A 220 4.26 15.50 -12.86
N VAL A 221 3.31 16.04 -12.09
CA VAL A 221 1.94 15.51 -12.03
C VAL A 221 1.27 15.44 -13.40
N LYS A 222 1.48 16.46 -14.26
CA LYS A 222 0.94 16.47 -15.64
C LYS A 222 1.59 15.42 -16.55
N GLY A 223 2.84 15.09 -16.31
CA GLY A 223 3.62 14.14 -17.12
C GLY A 223 3.45 12.67 -16.71
N LEU A 224 2.92 12.40 -15.52
CA LEU A 224 2.79 11.03 -15.01
C LEU A 224 1.74 10.22 -15.77
N SER A 225 2.05 8.94 -15.98
CA SER A 225 1.10 7.99 -16.58
C SER A 225 -0.15 7.88 -15.72
N THR A 226 -1.31 8.05 -16.35
CA THR A 226 -2.61 7.89 -15.71
C THR A 226 -3.05 6.42 -15.68
N ASP A 227 -2.45 5.56 -16.51
CA ASP A 227 -2.70 4.11 -16.50
C ASP A 227 -1.66 3.40 -15.62
N ILE A 228 -2.03 3.23 -14.36
CA ILE A 228 -1.17 2.67 -13.31
C ILE A 228 -0.93 1.16 -13.52
N TYR A 229 -1.91 0.46 -14.10
CA TYR A 229 -1.93 -1.01 -14.26
C TYR A 229 -1.02 -1.50 -15.39
N ASN A 230 -0.91 -0.72 -16.47
CA ASN A 230 -0.08 -1.09 -17.63
C ASN A 230 1.34 -0.52 -17.57
N SER A 231 1.67 0.22 -16.52
CA SER A 231 3.03 0.73 -16.37
C SER A 231 3.98 -0.43 -16.03
N LYS A 232 5.16 -0.43 -16.66
CA LYS A 232 6.25 -1.39 -16.36
C LYS A 232 6.74 -1.30 -14.90
N ASP A 233 6.32 -0.26 -14.19
CA ASP A 233 6.62 0.01 -12.79
C ASP A 233 5.33 0.42 -12.05
N SER A 234 4.33 -0.47 -12.09
CA SER A 234 3.01 -0.25 -11.48
C SER A 234 3.10 0.08 -10.01
N PHE A 235 4.03 -0.55 -9.28
CA PHE A 235 4.26 -0.26 -7.87
C PHE A 235 4.72 1.18 -7.64
N ARG A 236 5.79 1.62 -8.30
CA ARG A 236 6.30 2.99 -8.13
C ARG A 236 5.28 4.02 -8.56
N THR A 237 4.63 3.80 -9.69
CA THR A 237 3.59 4.70 -10.21
C THR A 237 2.42 4.80 -9.24
N THR A 238 1.98 3.68 -8.66
CA THR A 238 0.96 3.64 -7.60
C THR A 238 1.41 4.42 -6.36
N HIS A 239 2.66 4.23 -5.92
CA HIS A 239 3.17 4.95 -4.75
C HIS A 239 3.25 6.47 -4.99
N MET A 240 3.70 6.90 -6.17
CA MET A 240 3.76 8.32 -6.54
C MET A 240 2.36 8.94 -6.57
N TRP A 241 1.37 8.27 -7.19
CA TRP A 241 0.00 8.75 -7.20
C TRP A 241 -0.65 8.80 -5.82
N TYR A 242 -0.37 7.81 -4.98
CA TYR A 242 -0.77 7.84 -3.57
C TYR A 242 -0.22 9.10 -2.87
N GLN A 243 1.08 9.38 -2.98
CA GLN A 243 1.66 10.59 -2.38
C GLN A 243 1.05 11.88 -2.94
N ILE A 244 0.80 11.94 -4.26
CA ILE A 244 0.16 13.08 -4.91
C ILE A 244 -1.25 13.31 -4.36
N LYS A 245 -2.05 12.24 -4.16
CA LYS A 245 -3.38 12.32 -3.54
C LYS A 245 -3.29 12.85 -2.10
N ILE A 246 -2.33 12.39 -1.30
CA ILE A 246 -2.10 12.93 0.06
C ILE A 246 -1.72 14.42 0.00
N ILE A 247 -0.80 14.81 -0.88
CA ILE A 247 -0.41 16.23 -1.06
C ILE A 247 -1.64 17.07 -1.46
N ALA A 248 -2.49 16.55 -2.33
CA ALA A 248 -3.66 17.27 -2.85
C ALA A 248 -4.72 17.62 -1.79
N THR A 249 -4.67 16.99 -0.61
CA THR A 249 -5.51 17.38 0.54
C THR A 249 -5.14 18.74 1.13
N THR A 250 -3.93 19.24 0.83
CA THR A 250 -3.40 20.50 1.37
C THR A 250 -3.02 21.50 0.28
N ILE A 251 -2.57 21.02 -0.88
CA ILE A 251 -2.14 21.84 -2.00
C ILE A 251 -3.07 21.55 -3.18
N PRO A 252 -3.73 22.56 -3.77
CA PRO A 252 -4.61 22.32 -4.91
C PRO A 252 -3.78 21.88 -6.12
N VAL A 253 -4.05 20.66 -6.58
CA VAL A 253 -3.43 20.01 -7.73
C VAL A 253 -4.53 19.38 -8.58
N ASP A 254 -4.49 19.61 -9.89
CA ASP A 254 -5.40 18.93 -10.82
C ASP A 254 -4.92 17.49 -11.00
N ILE A 255 -5.67 16.54 -10.43
CA ILE A 255 -5.38 15.11 -10.52
C ILE A 255 -6.37 14.50 -11.50
N LYS A 256 -5.85 13.98 -12.61
CA LYS A 256 -6.63 13.21 -13.60
C LYS A 256 -6.09 11.80 -13.67
N ILE A 257 -6.58 10.94 -12.79
CA ILE A 257 -6.24 9.52 -12.79
C ILE A 257 -7.52 8.75 -13.04
N GLU A 258 -7.51 7.85 -14.02
CA GLU A 258 -8.63 6.97 -14.30
C GLU A 258 -8.27 5.56 -13.81
N ILE A 259 -8.55 5.29 -12.54
CA ILE A 259 -8.72 3.90 -12.10
C ILE A 259 -10.17 3.53 -12.37
N GLY A 260 -10.40 2.75 -13.44
CA GLY A 260 -11.70 2.15 -13.67
C GLY A 260 -12.06 1.19 -12.53
N LYS A 261 -13.31 1.24 -12.09
CA LYS A 261 -13.89 0.38 -11.05
C LYS A 261 -13.53 -1.12 -11.21
N ASP A 262 -13.61 -1.62 -12.45
CA ASP A 262 -13.32 -3.02 -12.77
C ASP A 262 -11.87 -3.40 -12.40
N LYS A 263 -10.94 -2.46 -12.52
CA LYS A 263 -9.53 -2.69 -12.17
C LYS A 263 -9.33 -2.79 -10.66
N LEU A 264 -10.03 -1.96 -9.89
CA LEU A 264 -9.98 -2.00 -8.42
C LEU A 264 -10.50 -3.34 -7.89
N LEU A 265 -11.70 -3.75 -8.33
CA LEU A 265 -12.29 -5.03 -7.93
C LEU A 265 -11.46 -6.22 -8.42
N TYR A 266 -10.88 -6.14 -9.61
CA TYR A 266 -9.94 -7.13 -10.11
C TYR A 266 -8.72 -7.29 -9.19
N SER A 267 -8.13 -6.19 -8.71
CA SER A 267 -7.01 -6.24 -7.76
C SER A 267 -7.38 -6.90 -6.44
N PHE A 268 -8.56 -6.62 -5.90
CA PHE A 268 -9.06 -7.31 -4.71
C PHE A 268 -9.19 -8.82 -4.96
N ASN A 269 -9.83 -9.22 -6.06
CA ASN A 269 -9.98 -10.63 -6.40
C ASN A 269 -8.63 -11.35 -6.55
N GLN A 270 -7.66 -10.73 -7.21
CA GLN A 270 -6.31 -11.29 -7.34
C GLN A 270 -5.63 -11.48 -5.98
N TYR A 271 -5.77 -10.52 -5.08
CA TYR A 271 -5.20 -10.63 -3.74
C TYR A 271 -5.83 -11.76 -2.93
N PHE A 272 -7.17 -11.83 -2.89
CA PHE A 272 -7.89 -12.85 -2.12
C PHE A 272 -7.76 -14.26 -2.69
N ASN A 273 -7.52 -14.40 -3.99
CA ASN A 273 -7.22 -15.70 -4.61
C ASN A 273 -5.75 -16.13 -4.48
N GLY A 274 -4.89 -15.30 -3.86
CA GLY A 274 -3.45 -15.56 -3.76
C GLY A 274 -2.70 -15.38 -5.09
N GLU A 275 -3.30 -14.71 -6.07
CA GLU A 275 -2.78 -14.50 -7.42
C GLU A 275 -2.05 -13.16 -7.61
N GLY A 276 -2.09 -12.28 -6.59
CA GLY A 276 -1.12 -11.19 -6.47
C GLY A 276 -1.67 -9.84 -6.02
N SER A 277 -0.72 -8.96 -5.66
CA SER A 277 -0.81 -7.65 -4.99
C SER A 277 -0.61 -7.73 -3.48
N SER A 278 0.11 -6.77 -2.89
CA SER A 278 0.21 -6.66 -1.42
C SER A 278 -1.00 -5.86 -0.88
N PRO A 279 -1.39 -6.05 0.40
CA PRO A 279 -2.50 -5.28 0.98
C PRO A 279 -2.22 -3.76 0.99
N GLU A 280 -0.95 -3.36 1.02
CA GLU A 280 -0.52 -1.98 0.84
C GLU A 280 -0.91 -1.41 -0.54
N VAL A 281 -0.73 -2.19 -1.60
CA VAL A 281 -1.08 -1.77 -2.96
C VAL A 281 -2.60 -1.61 -3.07
N LEU A 282 -3.38 -2.51 -2.47
CA LEU A 282 -4.84 -2.40 -2.44
C LEU A 282 -5.32 -1.12 -1.76
N TYR A 283 -4.77 -0.82 -0.59
CA TYR A 283 -5.07 0.44 0.09
C TYR A 283 -4.73 1.65 -0.79
N LYS A 284 -3.53 1.66 -1.41
CA LYS A 284 -3.14 2.76 -2.29
C LYS A 284 -4.09 2.90 -3.48
N TYR A 285 -4.56 1.81 -4.06
CA TYR A 285 -5.59 1.86 -5.10
C TYR A 285 -6.89 2.45 -4.58
N CYS A 286 -7.31 2.15 -3.36
CA CYS A 286 -8.50 2.77 -2.76
C CYS A 286 -8.34 4.28 -2.63
N VAL A 287 -7.20 4.76 -2.13
CA VAL A 287 -6.91 6.21 -2.01
C VAL A 287 -6.86 6.92 -3.36
N ILE A 288 -6.37 6.23 -4.39
CA ILE A 288 -6.25 6.82 -5.73
C ILE A 288 -7.59 6.81 -6.46
N TYR A 289 -8.43 5.81 -6.20
CA TYR A 289 -9.76 5.67 -6.76
C TYR A 289 -10.68 6.78 -6.25
N ASP A 290 -11.13 7.63 -7.17
CA ASP A 290 -11.92 8.83 -6.84
C ASP A 290 -13.43 8.55 -6.80
N ASP A 291 -13.85 7.45 -7.41
CA ASP A 291 -15.24 7.05 -7.49
C ASP A 291 -15.71 6.36 -6.20
N LYS A 292 -17.02 6.37 -5.95
CA LYS A 292 -17.59 5.65 -4.82
C LYS A 292 -17.86 4.20 -5.20
N ILE A 293 -17.25 3.27 -4.47
CA ILE A 293 -17.71 1.87 -4.44
C ILE A 293 -19.16 1.87 -3.91
N ASN A 294 -20.05 1.12 -4.56
CA ASN A 294 -21.45 1.09 -4.15
C ASN A 294 -21.65 0.26 -2.88
N LYS A 295 -22.85 0.30 -2.31
CA LYS A 295 -23.15 -0.38 -1.05
C LYS A 295 -22.96 -1.91 -1.14
N ASP A 296 -23.42 -2.52 -2.22
CA ASP A 296 -23.39 -3.99 -2.37
C ASP A 296 -21.95 -4.50 -2.48
N GLU A 297 -21.09 -3.76 -3.17
CA GLU A 297 -19.65 -4.06 -3.28
C GLU A 297 -18.91 -3.83 -1.96
N LYS A 298 -19.31 -2.82 -1.17
CA LYS A 298 -18.77 -2.64 0.17
C LYS A 298 -19.13 -3.83 1.07
N GLU A 299 -20.36 -4.34 0.98
CA GLU A 299 -20.74 -5.55 1.72
C GLU A 299 -19.99 -6.79 1.20
N GLU A 300 -19.82 -6.96 -0.11
CA GLU A 300 -19.00 -8.05 -0.68
C GLU A 300 -17.56 -8.00 -0.16
N LEU A 301 -16.90 -6.84 -0.25
CA LEU A 301 -15.54 -6.67 0.25
C LEU A 301 -15.47 -6.90 1.76
N LYS A 302 -16.45 -6.40 2.52
CA LYS A 302 -16.55 -6.61 3.96
C LYS A 302 -16.65 -8.09 4.29
N ASP A 303 -17.53 -8.83 3.64
CA ASP A 303 -17.72 -10.27 3.86
C ASP A 303 -16.42 -11.04 3.53
N ILE A 304 -15.70 -10.63 2.49
CA ILE A 304 -14.41 -11.22 2.16
C ILE A 304 -13.37 -10.89 3.24
N PHE A 305 -13.26 -9.64 3.70
CA PHE A 305 -12.35 -9.29 4.79
C PHE A 305 -12.69 -10.03 6.10
N GLU A 306 -13.97 -10.16 6.43
CA GLU A 306 -14.46 -10.92 7.59
C GLU A 306 -14.11 -12.40 7.48
N ASN A 307 -14.39 -13.03 6.33
CA ASN A 307 -14.10 -14.44 6.15
C ASN A 307 -12.61 -14.73 6.01
N THR A 308 -11.82 -13.90 5.34
CA THR A 308 -10.40 -14.16 5.12
C THR A 308 -9.54 -13.80 6.32
N TYR A 309 -9.83 -12.71 7.03
CA TYR A 309 -8.99 -12.24 8.14
C TYR A 309 -9.63 -12.47 9.50
N PHE A 310 -10.83 -11.94 9.72
CA PHE A 310 -11.38 -11.82 11.07
C PHE A 310 -11.88 -13.15 11.64
N ASN A 311 -12.71 -13.87 10.89
CA ASN A 311 -13.26 -15.17 11.28
C ASN A 311 -12.20 -16.28 11.25
N ASN A 312 -11.19 -16.13 10.39
CA ASN A 312 -10.11 -17.11 10.20
C ASN A 312 -8.82 -16.78 10.97
N GLY A 313 -8.95 -16.12 12.12
CA GLY A 313 -7.94 -16.26 13.17
C GLY A 313 -7.18 -15.01 13.59
N TRP A 314 -7.79 -13.82 13.60
CA TRP A 314 -7.34 -12.79 14.56
C TRP A 314 -7.18 -13.38 15.99
N ASN A 315 -7.96 -14.43 16.30
CA ASN A 315 -7.82 -15.28 17.47
C ASN A 315 -7.16 -16.64 17.16
N THR A 316 -5.83 -16.71 17.24
CA THR A 316 -5.00 -17.92 17.45
C THR A 316 -5.00 -19.05 16.40
N HIS A 317 -3.86 -19.75 16.31
CA HIS A 317 -3.59 -20.89 15.42
C HIS A 317 -4.60 -22.06 15.49
N GLY A 318 -5.43 -22.14 16.54
CA GLY A 318 -6.44 -23.19 16.70
C GLY A 318 -7.60 -23.12 15.70
N GLY A 319 -8.04 -21.91 15.30
CA GLY A 319 -9.19 -21.76 14.39
C GLY A 319 -8.90 -22.12 12.92
N LEU A 320 -7.64 -21.99 12.49
CA LEU A 320 -7.21 -22.31 11.12
C LEU A 320 -7.12 -23.82 10.87
N LEU A 321 -6.90 -24.62 11.91
CA LEU A 321 -6.71 -26.06 11.79
C LEU A 321 -8.01 -26.84 12.06
N GLU A 322 -8.99 -26.24 12.74
CA GLU A 322 -10.21 -26.97 13.11
C GLU A 322 -11.40 -26.74 12.17
N ASP A 323 -11.67 -25.54 11.59
CA ASP A 323 -12.97 -25.36 10.88
C ASP A 323 -13.03 -24.49 9.59
N GLY A 324 -12.06 -23.65 9.22
CA GLY A 324 -12.38 -22.55 8.26
C GLY A 324 -11.70 -22.52 6.88
N TYR A 325 -10.58 -23.21 6.68
CA TYR A 325 -9.69 -22.95 5.53
C TYR A 325 -10.24 -23.48 4.19
N GLU A 326 -11.01 -24.57 4.22
CA GLU A 326 -11.64 -25.11 3.01
C GLU A 326 -12.93 -24.37 2.64
N GLU A 327 -13.69 -23.89 3.63
CA GLU A 327 -15.01 -23.30 3.41
C GLU A 327 -14.91 -21.87 2.86
N GLY A 328 -14.01 -21.04 3.39
CA GLY A 328 -13.77 -19.69 2.86
C GLY A 328 -13.23 -19.70 1.43
N ARG A 329 -12.35 -20.66 1.11
CA ARG A 329 -11.84 -20.88 -0.27
C ARG A 329 -12.94 -21.40 -1.19
N ALA A 330 -13.78 -22.31 -0.72
CA ALA A 330 -14.91 -22.83 -1.48
C ALA A 330 -15.96 -21.74 -1.78
N ILE A 331 -16.24 -20.85 -0.83
CA ILE A 331 -17.16 -19.72 -1.02
C ILE A 331 -16.59 -18.73 -2.04
N ALA A 332 -15.31 -18.35 -1.92
CA ALA A 332 -14.68 -17.44 -2.90
C ALA A 332 -14.66 -18.03 -4.33
N ILE A 333 -14.36 -19.32 -4.46
CA ILE A 333 -14.41 -20.05 -5.74
C ILE A 333 -15.84 -20.11 -6.27
N ALA A 334 -16.82 -20.44 -5.42
CA ALA A 334 -18.22 -20.53 -5.81
C ALA A 334 -18.79 -19.18 -6.25
N THR A 335 -18.46 -18.09 -5.56
CA THR A 335 -18.87 -16.72 -5.92
C THR A 335 -18.25 -16.29 -7.25
N SER A 336 -16.96 -16.57 -7.46
CA SER A 336 -16.26 -16.31 -8.72
C SER A 336 -16.88 -17.08 -9.90
N GLN A 337 -17.16 -18.37 -9.71
CA GLN A 337 -17.80 -19.22 -10.72
C GLN A 337 -19.27 -18.81 -10.99
N ALA A 338 -20.01 -18.39 -9.96
CA ALA A 338 -21.38 -17.91 -10.12
C ALA A 338 -21.44 -16.61 -10.94
N LYS A 339 -20.45 -15.71 -10.74
CA LYS A 339 -20.30 -14.49 -11.52
C LYS A 339 -19.94 -14.79 -12.99
N GLU A 340 -18.96 -15.67 -13.22
CA GLU A 340 -18.57 -16.12 -14.57
C GLU A 340 -19.74 -16.82 -15.30
N TRP A 341 -20.51 -17.63 -14.58
CA TRP A 341 -21.70 -18.28 -15.12
C TRP A 341 -22.81 -17.27 -15.46
N GLY A 342 -23.05 -16.30 -14.58
CA GLY A 342 -24.02 -15.21 -14.81
C GLY A 342 -23.69 -14.38 -16.06
N GLU A 343 -22.41 -14.09 -16.29
CA GLU A 343 -21.91 -13.31 -17.44
C GLU A 343 -21.91 -14.11 -18.76
N ASN A 344 -21.90 -15.44 -18.70
CA ASN A 344 -21.82 -16.32 -19.88
C ASN A 344 -23.08 -17.15 -20.15
N ARG A 345 -24.13 -17.05 -19.32
CA ARG A 345 -25.37 -17.86 -19.45
C ARG A 345 -26.09 -17.71 -20.79
N ASP A 346 -25.90 -16.58 -21.47
CA ASP A 346 -26.55 -16.27 -22.75
C ASP A 346 -25.69 -16.65 -23.98
N LYS A 347 -24.47 -17.17 -23.77
CA LYS A 347 -23.59 -17.62 -24.85
C LYS A 347 -23.83 -19.10 -25.15
N GLN A 348 -24.37 -19.40 -26.32
CA GLN A 348 -24.77 -20.74 -26.73
C GLN A 348 -23.55 -21.68 -26.87
N ILE A 349 -23.35 -22.57 -25.89
CA ILE A 349 -22.26 -23.56 -25.86
C ILE A 349 -22.61 -24.78 -26.72
N ARG A 350 -22.75 -24.64 -28.04
CA ARG A 350 -22.61 -25.75 -29.01
C ARG A 350 -22.67 -25.27 -30.45
N LYS A 351 -21.63 -25.58 -31.24
CA LYS A 351 -21.75 -25.63 -32.70
C LYS A 351 -22.67 -26.79 -33.07
N LYS A 352 -23.73 -26.52 -33.85
CA LYS A 352 -24.49 -27.55 -34.57
C LYS A 352 -23.56 -28.19 -35.60
N THR A 353 -23.22 -29.45 -35.39
CA THR A 353 -22.59 -30.27 -36.43
C THR A 353 -23.66 -30.64 -37.45
N VAL A 354 -23.41 -30.34 -38.73
CA VAL A 354 -24.21 -30.75 -39.89
C VAL A 354 -23.80 -32.15 -40.29
#